data_AF-A0AAV0FI51-F1
#
_entry.id   AF-A0AAV0FI51-F1
#
_cell.length_a   1.000
_cell.length_b   1.000
_cell.length_c   1.000
_cell.angle_alpha   90.00
_cell.angle_beta   90.00
_cell.angle_gamma   90.00
#
_symmetry.space_group_name_H-M   'P 1'
#
loop_
_entity.id
_entity.type
_entity.pdbx_description
1 polymer ?
#
loop_
_entity_poly.entity_id
_entity_poly.type
_entity_poly.pdbx_seq_one_letter_code
_entity_poly.pdbx_strand_id
1 'polypeptide(L)'
;MKLPWPLSTREALIHFFEFNYFQEDLTVVLLNSISDFKNVEYSSHGICRDGVTDADDVVRIDVVGGFAMQKVSTNRSYFRSIANMDIKLDFVPPALINFFSRQLIGSGFKLYKKAYRFHFAPKGN
;
A
#
# COMPACT_ATOMS: atom_id res chain seq x y z
N MET A 1 6.91 3.86 -7.22
CA MET A 1 6.09 5.08 -7.40
C MET A 1 6.80 6.05 -8.33
N LYS A 2 6.14 6.40 -9.45
CA LYS A 2 6.63 7.44 -10.35
C LYS A 2 6.30 8.82 -9.77
N LEU A 3 7.29 9.68 -9.69
CA LEU A 3 7.17 11.03 -9.17
C LEU A 3 7.46 12.04 -10.28
N PRO A 4 6.95 13.28 -10.17
CA PRO A 4 7.23 14.30 -11.16
C PRO A 4 8.72 14.62 -11.20
N TRP A 5 9.25 14.81 -12.41
CA TRP A 5 10.61 15.28 -12.64
C TRP A 5 10.86 16.61 -11.88
N PRO A 6 12.05 16.85 -11.31
CA PRO A 6 13.32 16.12 -11.44
C PRO A 6 13.49 14.96 -10.45
N LEU A 7 12.43 14.50 -9.80
CA LEU A 7 12.59 13.55 -8.72
C LEU A 7 12.65 12.09 -9.22
N SER A 8 13.71 11.35 -8.84
CA SER A 8 13.95 9.93 -9.19
C SER A 8 12.81 8.97 -8.83
N THR A 9 12.75 7.77 -9.39
CA THR A 9 11.66 6.84 -9.03
C THR A 9 11.82 6.36 -7.58
N ARG A 10 10.70 6.18 -6.86
CA ARG A 10 10.72 5.70 -5.45
C ARG A 10 10.22 4.27 -5.37
N GLU A 11 10.85 3.42 -4.58
CA GLU A 11 10.45 2.01 -4.43
C GLU A 11 10.34 1.63 -2.95
N ALA A 12 9.36 0.79 -2.62
CA ALA A 12 9.17 0.26 -1.27
C ALA A 12 9.05 -1.26 -1.34
N LEU A 13 9.84 -1.97 -0.53
CA LEU A 13 9.67 -3.40 -0.28
C LEU A 13 8.88 -3.56 1.02
N ILE A 14 7.69 -4.13 0.92
CA ILE A 14 6.71 -4.13 2.01
C ILE A 14 6.31 -5.57 2.34
N HIS A 15 6.47 -5.95 3.60
CA HIS A 15 5.70 -7.05 4.18
C HIS A 15 4.31 -6.54 4.51
N PHE A 16 3.30 -7.23 3.98
CA PHE A 16 1.91 -6.98 4.33
C PHE A 16 1.34 -8.16 5.10
N PHE A 17 0.47 -7.86 6.07
CA PHE A 17 -0.28 -8.85 6.80
C PHE A 17 -1.75 -8.43 6.81
N GLU A 18 -2.62 -9.33 6.35
CA GLU A 18 -4.07 -9.11 6.29
C GLU A 18 -4.77 -10.04 7.27
N PHE A 19 -5.73 -9.50 8.01
CA PHE A 19 -6.63 -10.30 8.83
C PHE A 19 -8.04 -9.72 8.84
N ASN A 20 -9.01 -10.62 8.96
CA ASN A 20 -10.43 -10.34 8.81
C ASN A 20 -11.19 -10.72 10.10
N TYR A 21 -11.95 -9.77 10.65
CA TYR A 21 -12.90 -9.99 11.72
C TYR A 21 -14.29 -10.18 11.12
N PHE A 22 -14.66 -11.44 10.89
CA PHE A 22 -15.92 -11.80 10.23
C PHE A 22 -17.18 -11.34 10.96
N GLN A 23 -17.15 -11.26 12.30
CA GLN A 23 -18.31 -10.81 13.09
C GLN A 23 -18.65 -9.33 12.85
N GLU A 24 -17.67 -8.52 12.45
CA GLU A 24 -17.80 -7.07 12.33
C GLU A 24 -17.63 -6.58 10.89
N ASP A 25 -17.54 -7.50 9.91
CA ASP A 25 -17.18 -7.19 8.52
C ASP A 25 -15.99 -6.22 8.42
N LEU A 26 -14.97 -6.44 9.28
CA LEU A 26 -13.80 -5.58 9.42
C LEU A 26 -12.56 -6.29 8.86
N THR A 27 -11.92 -5.68 7.86
CA THR A 27 -10.63 -6.09 7.32
C THR A 27 -9.57 -5.11 7.79
N VAL A 28 -8.46 -5.64 8.31
CA VAL A 28 -7.29 -4.85 8.69
C VAL A 28 -6.08 -5.35 7.92
N VAL A 29 -5.37 -4.42 7.29
CA VAL A 29 -4.12 -4.67 6.59
C VAL A 29 -3.03 -3.86 7.26
N LEU A 30 -1.97 -4.54 7.67
CA LEU A 30 -0.75 -3.94 8.20
C LEU A 30 0.34 -4.00 7.14
N LEU A 31 1.12 -2.92 7.05
CA LEU A 31 2.20 -2.72 6.10
C LEU A 31 3.46 -2.35 6.88
N ASN A 32 4.56 -3.05 6.61
CA ASN A 32 5.86 -2.72 7.18
C ASN A 32 6.96 -2.89 6.13
N SER A 33 7.81 -1.88 5.97
CA SER A 33 8.95 -1.95 5.07
C SER A 33 10.02 -2.91 5.58
N ILE A 34 10.66 -3.59 4.63
CA ILE A 34 11.82 -4.44 4.88
C ILE A 34 13.07 -3.56 4.76
N SER A 35 13.71 -3.24 5.87
CA SER A 35 14.87 -2.33 5.92
C SER A 35 16.17 -2.98 5.48
N ASP A 36 16.34 -4.30 5.68
CA ASP A 36 17.62 -4.98 5.43
C ASP A 36 17.51 -6.10 4.39
N PHE A 37 17.58 -5.71 3.12
CA PHE A 37 17.62 -6.64 1.99
C PHE A 37 18.83 -7.59 2.03
N LYS A 38 19.90 -7.26 2.77
CA LYS A 38 21.14 -8.07 2.79
C LYS A 38 21.05 -9.27 3.73
N ASN A 39 20.14 -9.25 4.70
CA ASN A 39 19.99 -10.30 5.73
C ASN A 39 18.67 -11.08 5.68
N VAL A 40 17.78 -10.83 4.71
CA VAL A 40 16.57 -11.65 4.55
C VAL A 40 16.96 -13.03 4.03
N GLU A 41 16.87 -14.04 4.89
CA GLU A 41 17.07 -15.44 4.54
C GLU A 41 15.97 -15.87 3.54
N TYR A 42 16.39 -16.15 2.31
CA TYR A 42 15.59 -16.23 1.09
C TYR A 42 14.65 -17.45 0.95
N SER A 43 14.22 -18.09 2.03
CA SER A 43 13.48 -19.36 1.94
C SER A 43 11.98 -19.26 2.21
N SER A 44 11.44 -18.13 2.69
CA SER A 44 10.08 -18.10 3.22
C SER A 44 8.98 -17.56 2.30
N HIS A 45 9.24 -16.72 1.28
CA HIS A 45 8.14 -16.00 0.59
C HIS A 45 8.26 -15.80 -0.93
N GLY A 46 9.07 -16.59 -1.65
CA GLY A 46 8.97 -16.70 -3.12
C GLY A 46 9.39 -15.48 -3.94
N ILE A 47 10.07 -14.49 -3.34
CA ILE A 47 10.64 -13.35 -4.07
C ILE A 47 12.04 -13.74 -4.56
N CYS A 48 12.15 -14.06 -5.85
CA CYS A 48 13.43 -14.36 -6.49
C CYS A 48 14.21 -13.05 -6.72
N ARG A 49 15.50 -13.07 -6.40
CA ARG A 49 16.45 -11.94 -6.55
C ARG A 49 16.56 -11.42 -7.99
N ASP A 50 16.08 -12.18 -8.97
CA ASP A 50 16.09 -11.85 -10.39
C ASP A 50 15.04 -10.81 -10.82
N GLY A 51 14.07 -10.48 -9.94
CA GLY A 51 12.98 -9.53 -10.23
C GLY A 51 13.17 -8.11 -9.70
N VAL A 52 14.11 -7.91 -8.77
CA VAL A 52 14.39 -6.60 -8.15
C VAL A 52 15.73 -6.12 -8.68
N THR A 53 15.72 -5.57 -9.89
CA THR A 53 16.87 -4.86 -10.45
C THR A 53 17.23 -3.71 -9.52
N ASP A 54 18.47 -3.69 -9.04
CA ASP A 54 19.12 -2.48 -8.50
C ASP A 54 19.18 -1.45 -9.64
N ALA A 55 18.08 -0.75 -9.88
CA ALA A 55 18.04 0.33 -10.84
C ALA A 55 18.75 1.53 -10.23
N ASP A 56 19.85 1.97 -10.85
CA ASP A 56 20.78 3.01 -10.36
C ASP A 56 20.12 4.36 -10.00
N ASP A 57 18.86 4.59 -10.40
CA ASP A 57 18.11 5.84 -10.19
C ASP A 57 16.80 5.61 -9.40
N VAL A 58 16.81 4.67 -8.45
CA VAL A 58 15.67 4.38 -7.57
C VAL A 58 16.00 4.65 -6.11
N VAL A 59 15.21 5.52 -5.49
CA VAL A 59 15.29 5.82 -4.05
C VAL A 59 14.37 4.88 -3.28
N ARG A 60 14.94 4.07 -2.38
CA ARG A 60 14.16 3.17 -1.52
C ARG A 60 13.51 3.93 -0.37
N ILE A 61 12.20 3.79 -0.22
CA ILE A 61 11.40 4.46 0.81
C ILE A 61 10.90 3.47 1.85
N ASP A 62 10.69 3.96 3.06
CA ASP A 62 10.24 3.17 4.20
C ASP A 62 8.80 3.53 4.56
N VAL A 63 7.97 2.53 4.80
CA VAL A 63 6.54 2.66 5.09
C VAL A 63 6.18 1.75 6.26
N VAL A 64 5.59 2.32 7.30
CA VAL A 64 5.02 1.56 8.41
C VAL A 64 3.60 2.04 8.65
N GLY A 65 2.63 1.14 8.66
CA GLY A 65 1.25 1.50 8.92
C GLY A 65 0.27 0.47 8.43
N GLY A 66 -0.83 0.92 7.86
CA GLY A 66 -1.88 0.04 7.40
C GLY A 66 -3.17 0.77 7.07
N PHE A 67 -4.21 -0.03 6.86
CA PHE A 67 -5.57 0.46 6.79
C PHE A 67 -6.54 -0.54 7.41
N ALA A 68 -7.60 0.01 7.98
CA ALA A 68 -8.74 -0.72 8.47
C ALA A 68 -9.97 -0.32 7.66
N MET A 69 -10.82 -1.31 7.41
CA MET A 69 -11.99 -1.12 6.59
C MET A 69 -13.15 -1.93 7.14
N GLN A 70 -14.26 -1.27 7.37
CA GLN A 70 -15.44 -1.88 7.97
C GLN A 70 -16.66 -1.61 7.11
N LYS A 71 -17.46 -2.65 6.85
CA LYS A 71 -18.79 -2.45 6.26
C LYS A 71 -19.74 -1.89 7.33
N VAL A 72 -20.35 -0.74 7.04
CA VAL A 72 -21.29 -0.08 7.97
C VAL A 72 -22.74 -0.28 7.52
N SER A 73 -22.97 -0.31 6.20
CA SER A 73 -24.27 -0.67 5.61
C SER A 73 -24.08 -1.26 4.22
N THR A 74 -25.17 -1.67 3.56
CA THR A 74 -25.16 -2.27 2.21
C THR A 74 -24.46 -1.40 1.16
N ASN A 75 -24.49 -0.08 1.34
CA ASN A 75 -23.93 0.90 0.39
C ASN A 75 -22.82 1.77 1.00
N ARG A 76 -22.39 1.50 2.23
CA ARG A 76 -21.43 2.34 2.95
C ARG A 76 -20.38 1.49 3.66
N SER A 77 -19.12 1.84 3.42
CA SER A 77 -17.97 1.30 4.16
C SER A 77 -17.23 2.46 4.82
N TYR A 78 -16.75 2.21 6.04
CA TYR A 78 -15.77 3.06 6.71
C TYR A 78 -14.37 2.60 6.29
N PHE A 79 -13.52 3.54 5.93
CA PHE A 79 -12.12 3.27 5.58
C PHE A 79 -11.23 4.23 6.33
N ARG A 80 -10.23 3.70 7.02
CA ARG A 80 -9.23 4.48 7.73
C ARG A 80 -7.86 3.95 7.37
N SER A 81 -7.00 4.80 6.83
CA SER A 81 -5.58 4.49 6.64
C SER A 81 -4.75 5.34 7.57
N ILE A 82 -3.71 4.74 8.14
CA ILE A 82 -2.68 5.41 8.91
C ILE A 82 -1.36 4.85 8.42
N ALA A 83 -0.49 5.70 7.91
CA ALA A 83 0.84 5.31 7.48
C ALA A 83 1.85 6.39 7.84
N ASN A 84 2.98 5.96 8.35
CA ASN A 84 4.20 6.74 8.44
C ASN A 84 5.08 6.36 7.25
N MET A 85 5.54 7.35 6.49
CA MET A 85 6.30 7.13 5.27
C MET A 85 7.53 8.05 5.27
N ASP A 86 8.70 7.44 5.19
CA ASP A 86 9.95 8.13 4.93
C ASP A 86 10.28 8.04 3.43
N ILE A 87 10.03 9.14 2.73
CA ILE A 87 10.23 9.26 1.27
C ILE A 87 11.70 9.61 0.95
N LYS A 88 12.56 9.77 1.97
CA LYS A 88 13.97 10.20 1.83
C LYS A 88 14.10 11.45 0.98
N LEU A 89 13.33 12.46 1.36
CA LEU A 89 13.30 13.76 0.71
C LEU A 89 13.43 14.83 1.79
N ASP A 90 14.50 15.62 1.73
CA ASP A 90 14.80 16.66 2.74
C ASP A 90 13.70 17.71 2.85
N PHE A 91 12.98 17.94 1.76
CA PHE A 91 11.86 18.86 1.71
C PHE A 91 10.73 18.29 0.86
N VAL A 92 9.60 17.99 1.50
CA VAL A 92 8.38 17.51 0.81
C VAL A 92 7.51 18.71 0.42
N PRO A 93 7.38 19.03 -0.89
CA PRO A 93 6.57 20.17 -1.30
C PRO A 93 5.08 19.92 -0.98
N PRO A 94 4.30 20.93 -0.57
CA PRO A 94 2.86 20.78 -0.32
C PRO A 94 2.09 20.20 -1.53
N ALA A 95 2.53 20.54 -2.76
CA ALA A 95 1.95 20.00 -3.99
C ALA A 95 2.09 18.47 -4.08
N LEU A 96 3.19 17.92 -3.56
CA LEU A 96 3.41 16.48 -3.56
C LEU A 96 2.47 15.77 -2.59
N ILE A 97 2.27 16.32 -1.39
CA ILE A 97 1.30 15.80 -0.40
C ILE A 97 -0.12 15.81 -1.00
N ASN A 98 -0.47 16.90 -1.68
CA ASN A 98 -1.76 17.03 -2.36
C ASN A 98 -1.92 16.00 -3.48
N PHE A 99 -0.86 15.74 -4.24
CA PHE A 99 -0.86 14.72 -5.28
C PHE A 99 -1.12 13.32 -4.68
N PHE A 100 -0.35 12.92 -3.66
CA PHE A 100 -0.55 11.63 -2.97
C PHE A 100 -1.95 11.48 -2.41
N SER A 101 -2.45 12.52 -1.72
CA SER A 101 -3.80 12.51 -1.14
C SER A 101 -4.87 12.28 -2.22
N ARG A 102 -4.74 12.95 -3.38
CA ARG A 102 -5.66 12.76 -4.51
C ARG A 102 -5.54 11.37 -5.14
N GLN A 103 -4.35 10.81 -5.24
CA GLN A 103 -4.14 9.45 -5.78
C GLN A 103 -4.72 8.37 -4.85
N LEU A 104 -4.52 8.51 -3.53
CA LEU A 104 -5.07 7.59 -2.54
C LEU A 104 -6.61 7.63 -2.53
N ILE A 105 -7.18 8.84 -2.50
CA ILE A 105 -8.64 9.02 -2.46
C ILE A 105 -9.28 8.62 -3.80
N GLY A 106 -8.69 9.00 -4.94
CA GLY A 106 -9.27 8.75 -6.26
C GLY A 106 -9.05 7.32 -6.75
N SER A 107 -7.80 6.93 -6.91
CA SER A 107 -7.42 5.65 -7.52
C SER A 107 -7.57 4.48 -6.53
N GLY A 108 -7.19 4.70 -5.27
CA GLY A 108 -7.33 3.70 -4.20
C GLY A 108 -8.79 3.28 -3.98
N PHE A 109 -9.70 4.25 -3.94
CA PHE A 109 -11.13 3.97 -3.80
C PHE A 109 -11.75 3.26 -5.02
N LYS A 110 -11.25 3.55 -6.24
CA LYS A 110 -11.70 2.88 -7.47
C LYS A 110 -11.23 1.42 -7.53
N LEU A 111 -9.98 1.15 -7.15
CA LEU A 111 -9.45 -0.21 -6.99
C LEU A 111 -10.22 -0.97 -5.90
N TYR A 112 -10.54 -0.31 -4.80
CA TYR A 112 -11.36 -0.87 -3.72
C TYR A 112 -12.74 -1.33 -4.19
N LYS A 113 -13.51 -0.48 -4.91
CA LYS A 113 -14.81 -0.88 -5.48
C LYS A 113 -14.70 -2.11 -6.39
N LYS A 114 -13.59 -2.21 -7.13
CA LYS A 114 -13.34 -3.34 -8.02
C LYS A 114 -13.08 -4.61 -7.21
N ALA A 115 -12.20 -4.57 -6.21
CA ALA A 115 -11.90 -5.71 -5.34
C ALA A 115 -13.12 -6.18 -4.55
N TYR A 116 -13.91 -5.27 -3.99
CA TYR A 116 -15.17 -5.62 -3.30
C TYR A 116 -16.16 -6.31 -4.23
N ARG A 117 -16.32 -5.84 -5.48
CA ARG A 117 -17.14 -6.55 -6.48
C ARG A 117 -16.62 -7.95 -6.81
N PHE A 118 -15.32 -8.20 -6.69
CA PHE A 118 -14.73 -9.51 -7.00
C PHE A 118 -14.82 -10.50 -5.83
N HIS A 119 -14.70 -10.05 -4.58
CA HIS A 119 -14.69 -10.93 -3.40
C HIS A 119 -16.03 -10.99 -2.64
N PHE A 120 -16.85 -9.95 -2.68
CA PHE A 120 -18.01 -9.80 -1.82
C PHE A 120 -19.31 -9.47 -2.56
N ALA A 121 -19.31 -9.39 -3.89
CA ALA A 121 -20.57 -9.41 -4.63
C ALA A 121 -21.21 -10.78 -4.45
N PRO A 122 -22.54 -10.87 -4.18
CA PRO A 122 -23.22 -12.13 -4.24
C PRO A 122 -22.96 -12.74 -5.62
N LYS A 123 -22.36 -13.92 -5.65
CA LYS A 123 -22.40 -14.75 -6.86
C LYS A 123 -23.89 -14.97 -7.12
N GLY A 124 -24.41 -14.32 -8.14
CA GLY A 124 -25.82 -14.47 -8.53
C GLY A 124 -26.14 -15.94 -8.73
N ASN A 125 -27.35 -16.32 -8.34
CA ASN A 125 -28.01 -17.57 -8.71
C ASN A 125 -27.87 -17.85 -10.21
#